data_AF-A0ABD1RZT9-F1
#
_entry.id   AF-A0ABD1RZT9-F1
#
_cell.length_a   1.000
_cell.length_b   1.000
_cell.length_c   1.000
_cell.angle_alpha   90.00
_cell.angle_beta   90.00
_cell.angle_gamma   90.00
#
_symmetry.space_group_name_H-M   'P 1'
#
loop_
_entity.id
_entity.type
_entity.pdbx_description
1 polymer ?
#
loop_
_entity_poly.entity_id
_entity_poly.type
_entity_poly.pdbx_seq_one_letter_code
_entity_poly.pdbx_strand_id
1 'polypeptide(L)'
;MARAEVQFFSHEEEEVEIHGDILEAILLYVPLIDLVPASSVSKSSCSVVASFLRHFKKPKPWLVIHKQANRSPYAATTHAYDPCSNQWIKISQPSIKFISALKLCQSNVLYMLSSFNFSLSFDPLNSS
;
A
#
# COMPACT_ATOMS: atom_id res chain seq x y z
N MET A 1 58.98 9.69 -30.02
CA MET A 1 57.94 9.51 -28.99
C MET A 1 56.58 9.56 -29.68
N ALA A 2 55.97 8.40 -29.93
CA ALA A 2 54.63 8.31 -30.53
C ALA A 2 53.60 8.22 -29.40
N ARG A 3 52.62 9.12 -29.42
CA ARG A 3 51.54 9.22 -28.42
C ARG A 3 50.44 8.25 -28.85
N ALA A 4 50.24 7.18 -28.09
CA ALA A 4 49.11 6.28 -28.29
C ALA A 4 47.83 7.01 -27.82
N GLU A 5 46.92 7.28 -28.74
CA GLU A 5 45.57 7.70 -28.41
C GLU A 5 44.81 6.47 -27.91
N VAL A 6 44.54 6.45 -26.60
CA VAL A 6 43.64 5.49 -25.99
C VAL A 6 42.23 5.90 -26.41
N GLN A 7 41.70 5.20 -27.41
CA GLN A 7 40.32 5.33 -27.83
C GLN A 7 39.43 4.78 -26.72
N PHE A 8 38.91 5.68 -25.89
CA PHE A 8 37.86 5.35 -24.93
C PHE A 8 36.62 4.93 -25.71
N PHE A 9 36.36 3.63 -25.79
CA PHE A 9 35.05 3.11 -26.13
C PHE A 9 34.10 3.49 -25.01
N SER A 10 33.37 4.59 -25.19
CA SER A 10 32.14 4.81 -24.44
C SER A 10 31.22 3.63 -24.76
N HIS A 11 31.00 2.75 -23.78
CA HIS A 11 29.82 1.90 -23.80
C HIS A 11 28.64 2.86 -23.75
N GLU A 12 28.06 3.15 -24.91
CA GLU A 12 26.70 3.63 -24.97
C GLU A 12 25.85 2.48 -24.42
N GLU A 13 25.59 2.53 -23.12
CA GLU A 13 24.55 1.71 -22.51
C GLU A 13 23.28 2.05 -23.30
N GLU A 14 22.89 1.12 -24.18
CA GLU A 14 21.66 1.18 -24.93
C GLU A 14 20.53 1.19 -23.90
N GLU A 15 20.10 2.39 -23.49
CA GLU A 15 19.01 2.58 -22.54
C GLU A 15 17.78 1.90 -23.14
N VAL A 16 17.47 0.70 -22.66
CA VAL A 16 16.24 0.01 -23.03
C VAL A 16 15.11 0.82 -22.42
N GLU A 17 14.47 1.63 -23.25
CA GLU A 17 13.31 2.42 -22.87
C GLU A 17 12.19 1.46 -22.46
N ILE A 18 11.98 1.31 -21.15
CA ILE A 18 10.87 0.52 -20.63
C ILE A 18 9.60 1.32 -20.88
N HIS A 19 8.74 0.78 -21.74
CA HIS A 19 7.49 1.43 -22.12
C HIS A 19 6.52 1.53 -20.91
N GLY A 20 5.70 2.58 -20.88
CA GLY A 20 4.89 2.93 -19.72
C GLY A 20 3.84 1.89 -19.31
N ASP A 21 3.31 1.13 -20.26
CA ASP A 21 2.37 0.02 -20.04
C ASP A 21 2.99 -1.14 -19.27
N ILE A 22 4.27 -1.46 -19.53
CA ILE A 22 5.03 -2.46 -18.78
C ILE A 22 5.21 -2.00 -17.33
N LEU A 23 5.53 -0.73 -17.13
CA LEU A 23 5.64 -0.17 -15.78
C LEU A 23 4.29 -0.20 -15.05
N GLU A 24 3.20 0.17 -15.72
CA GLU A 24 1.85 0.05 -15.14
C GLU A 24 1.50 -1.40 -14.76
N ALA A 25 1.90 -2.38 -15.58
CA ALA A 25 1.72 -3.80 -15.28
C ALA A 25 2.53 -4.24 -14.05
N ILE A 26 3.75 -3.70 -13.86
CA ILE A 26 4.55 -3.94 -12.66
C ILE A 26 3.86 -3.34 -11.42
N LEU A 27 3.30 -2.13 -11.53
CA LEU A 27 2.61 -1.47 -10.42
C LEU A 27 1.37 -2.23 -9.93
N LEU A 28 0.74 -3.09 -10.76
CA LEU A 28 -0.34 -3.98 -10.30
C LEU A 28 0.11 -4.95 -9.21
N TYR A 29 1.39 -5.29 -9.15
CA TYR A 29 1.95 -6.20 -8.13
C TYR A 29 2.57 -5.46 -6.95
N VAL A 30 2.55 -4.12 -6.96
CA VAL A 30 3.05 -3.29 -5.88
C VAL A 30 1.88 -2.88 -4.98
N PRO A 31 1.96 -3.08 -3.66
CA PRO A 31 0.96 -2.58 -2.75
C PRO A 31 0.71 -1.09 -2.92
N LEU A 32 -0.56 -0.67 -2.94
CA LEU A 32 -0.93 0.75 -3.08
C LEU A 32 -0.25 1.65 -2.01
N ILE A 33 0.04 1.13 -0.82
CA ILE A 33 0.74 1.88 0.25
C ILE A 33 2.21 2.20 -0.12
N ASP A 34 2.82 1.37 -0.96
CA ASP A 34 4.21 1.52 -1.40
C ASP A 34 4.32 2.38 -2.67
N LEU A 35 3.20 2.67 -3.36
CA LEU A 35 3.18 3.55 -4.53
C LEU A 35 3.49 5.02 -4.18
N VAL A 36 3.07 5.49 -3.00
CA VAL A 36 3.34 6.85 -2.53
C VAL A 36 4.85 7.10 -2.41
N PRO A 37 5.64 6.31 -1.66
CA PRO A 37 7.09 6.48 -1.63
C PRO A 37 7.73 6.22 -3.01
N ALA A 38 7.24 5.27 -3.80
CA ALA A 38 7.76 5.02 -5.16
C ALA A 38 7.62 6.23 -6.08
N SER A 39 6.53 6.99 -5.95
CA SER A 39 6.28 8.21 -6.74
C SER A 39 7.30 9.34 -6.46
N SER A 40 7.97 9.31 -5.30
CA SER A 40 8.91 10.36 -4.87
C SER A 40 10.33 10.16 -5.39
N VAL A 41 10.64 8.99 -5.97
CA VAL A 41 12.00 8.64 -6.41
C VAL A 41 12.44 9.45 -7.63
N SER A 42 11.51 9.74 -8.55
CA SER A 42 11.80 10.52 -9.76
C SER A 42 10.53 11.12 -10.36
N LYS A 43 10.69 12.09 -11.28
CA LYS A 43 9.55 12.66 -12.03
C LYS A 43 8.86 11.62 -12.93
N SER A 44 9.64 10.72 -13.55
CA SER A 44 9.10 9.65 -14.38
C SER A 44 8.30 8.65 -13.53
N SER A 45 8.81 8.26 -12.36
CA SER A 45 8.08 7.39 -11.42
C SER A 45 6.77 8.03 -10.96
N CYS A 46 6.76 9.33 -10.64
CA CYS A 46 5.55 10.06 -10.31
C CYS A 46 4.53 10.03 -11.46
N SER A 47 4.99 10.27 -12.70
CA SER A 47 4.15 10.25 -13.90
C SER A 47 3.51 8.87 -14.14
N VAL A 48 4.30 7.80 -14.01
CA VAL A 48 3.85 6.41 -14.17
C VAL A 48 2.84 6.03 -13.10
N VAL A 49 3.12 6.34 -11.83
CA VAL A 49 2.18 6.09 -10.71
C VAL A 49 0.88 6.88 -10.90
N ALA A 50 0.96 8.13 -11.34
CA ALA A 50 -0.23 8.94 -11.60
C ALA A 50 -1.06 8.39 -12.76
N SER A 51 -0.42 7.93 -13.84
CA SER A 51 -1.08 7.27 -14.97
C SER A 51 -1.78 5.99 -14.53
N PHE A 52 -1.08 5.13 -13.80
CA PHE A 52 -1.62 3.91 -13.20
C PHE A 52 -2.86 4.18 -12.36
N LEU A 53 -2.79 5.15 -11.43
CA LEU A 53 -3.91 5.49 -10.54
C LEU A 53 -5.12 6.06 -11.29
N ARG A 54 -4.92 6.72 -12.43
CA ARG A 54 -6.02 7.18 -13.30
C ARG A 54 -6.71 6.01 -14.02
N HIS A 55 -5.95 5.00 -14.42
CA HIS A 55 -6.46 3.79 -15.08
C HIS A 55 -7.00 2.75 -14.09
N PHE A 56 -6.62 2.85 -12.82
CA PHE A 56 -7.08 1.97 -11.74
C PHE A 56 -8.58 2.18 -11.46
N LYS A 57 -9.42 1.39 -12.13
CA LYS A 57 -10.89 1.51 -12.03
C LYS A 57 -11.39 0.99 -10.69
N LYS A 58 -12.03 1.89 -9.92
CA LYS A 58 -12.75 1.64 -8.65
C LYS A 58 -11.93 0.82 -7.64
N PRO A 59 -11.20 1.48 -6.71
CA PRO A 59 -10.56 0.75 -5.64
C PRO A 59 -11.61 -0.08 -4.89
N LYS A 60 -11.44 -1.41 -4.92
CA LYS A 60 -12.18 -2.28 -4.01
C LYS A 60 -11.83 -1.83 -2.57
N PRO A 61 -12.77 -1.92 -1.62
CA PRO A 61 -12.48 -1.56 -0.25
C PRO A 61 -11.35 -2.44 0.29
N TRP A 62 -10.43 -1.83 1.05
CA TRP A 62 -9.39 -2.58 1.74
C TRP A 62 -9.99 -3.32 2.92
N LEU A 63 -9.54 -4.55 3.14
CA LEU A 63 -9.91 -5.33 4.33
C LEU A 63 -8.81 -5.18 5.37
N VAL A 64 -9.13 -4.60 6.52
CA VAL A 64 -8.18 -4.45 7.64
C VAL A 64 -8.58 -5.41 8.76
N ILE A 65 -7.64 -6.27 9.18
CA ILE A 65 -7.82 -7.21 10.28
C ILE A 65 -6.91 -6.80 11.43
N HIS A 66 -7.52 -6.52 12.57
CA HIS A 66 -6.83 -6.31 13.84
C HIS A 66 -6.90 -7.58 14.69
N LYS A 67 -5.75 -8.06 15.15
CA LYS A 67 -5.65 -9.22 16.06
C LYS A 67 -4.96 -8.75 17.33
N GLN A 68 -5.64 -8.91 18.47
CA GLN A 68 -5.09 -8.57 19.78
C GLN A 68 -5.13 -9.80 20.69
N ALA A 69 -4.01 -10.10 21.34
CA ALA A 69 -3.97 -11.13 22.38
C ALA A 69 -4.82 -10.69 23.58
N ASN A 70 -5.59 -11.62 24.15
CA ASN A 70 -6.41 -11.37 25.33
C ASN A 70 -5.63 -11.49 26.66
N ARG A 71 -4.33 -11.81 26.59
CA ARG A 71 -3.44 -11.96 27.74
C ARG A 71 -2.23 -11.06 27.59
N SER A 72 -1.72 -10.58 28.71
CA SER A 72 -0.47 -9.83 28.79
C SER A 72 0.65 -10.55 28.01
N PRO A 73 1.42 -9.85 27.14
CA PRO A 73 1.52 -8.39 27.01
C PRO A 73 0.50 -7.73 26.07
N TYR A 74 -0.62 -8.39 25.75
CA TYR A 74 -1.67 -7.88 24.86
C TYR A 74 -1.13 -7.51 23.47
N ALA A 75 -0.20 -8.32 22.95
CA ALA A 75 0.38 -8.11 21.63
C ALA A 75 -0.71 -7.93 20.59
N ALA A 76 -0.61 -6.84 19.82
CA ALA A 76 -1.54 -6.52 18.75
C ALA A 76 -0.82 -6.52 17.41
N THR A 77 -1.47 -7.06 16.39
CA THR A 77 -1.00 -6.99 15.00
C THR A 77 -2.15 -6.55 14.11
N THR A 78 -1.84 -5.69 13.15
CA THR A 78 -2.81 -5.21 12.18
C THR A 78 -2.31 -5.57 10.79
N HIS A 79 -3.18 -6.16 9.98
CA HIS A 79 -2.90 -6.50 8.60
C HIS A 79 -3.94 -5.87 7.71
N ALA A 80 -3.55 -5.39 6.54
CA ALA A 80 -4.45 -4.91 5.51
C ALA A 80 -4.27 -5.74 4.25
N TYR A 81 -5.38 -6.18 3.67
CA TYR A 81 -5.41 -6.77 2.35
C TYR A 81 -5.57 -5.67 1.32
N ASP A 82 -4.59 -5.55 0.43
CA ASP A 82 -4.66 -4.66 -0.72
C ASP A 82 -5.31 -5.40 -1.90
N PRO A 83 -6.53 -5.01 -2.30
CA PRO A 83 -7.21 -5.64 -3.41
C PRO A 83 -6.67 -5.22 -4.79
N CYS A 84 -5.78 -4.23 -4.85
CA CYS A 84 -5.06 -3.88 -6.08
C CYS A 84 -4.02 -4.96 -6.41
N SER A 85 -3.14 -5.24 -5.45
CA SER A 85 -2.04 -6.19 -5.62
C SER A 85 -2.32 -7.62 -5.12
N ASN A 86 -3.48 -7.85 -4.52
CA ASN A 86 -3.88 -9.12 -3.88
C ASN A 86 -2.92 -9.56 -2.77
N GLN A 87 -2.30 -8.61 -2.06
CA GLN A 87 -1.30 -8.89 -1.02
C GLN A 87 -1.79 -8.52 0.39
N TRP A 88 -1.31 -9.27 1.38
CA TRP A 88 -1.46 -8.92 2.80
C TRP A 88 -0.25 -8.11 3.27
N ILE A 89 -0.52 -6.93 3.81
CA ILE A 89 0.48 -5.99 4.30
C ILE A 89 0.34 -5.89 5.81
N LYS A 90 1.46 -6.06 6.53
CA LYS A 90 1.48 -5.80 7.97
C LYS A 90 1.55 -4.30 8.22
N ILE A 91 0.53 -3.74 8.85
CA ILE A 91 0.55 -2.34 9.27
C ILE A 91 1.30 -2.28 10.60
N SER A 92 2.50 -1.70 10.56
CA SER A 92 3.26 -1.38 11.76
C SER A 92 2.51 -0.33 12.57
N GLN A 93 1.85 -0.77 13.64
CA GLN A 93 1.30 0.16 14.62
C GLN A 93 2.37 0.50 15.65
N PRO A 94 2.48 1.76 16.09
CA PRO A 94 3.24 2.07 17.30
C PRO A 94 2.67 1.26 18.47
N SER A 95 3.50 0.89 19.44
CA SER A 95 3.04 0.13 20.61
C SER A 95 1.98 0.95 21.38
N ILE A 96 0.71 0.62 21.20
CA ILE A 96 -0.38 1.29 21.90
C ILE A 96 -0.41 0.73 23.33
N LYS A 97 0.02 1.54 24.32
CA LYS A 97 0.05 1.18 25.75
C LYS A 97 -1.33 1.17 26.43
N PHE A 98 -2.40 1.51 25.70
CA PHE A 98 -3.72 1.72 26.28
C PHE A 98 -4.82 1.25 25.33
N ILE A 99 -5.81 0.51 25.83
CA ILE A 99 -7.01 0.16 25.07
C ILE A 99 -7.84 1.44 24.93
N SER A 100 -7.46 2.32 24.01
CA SER A 100 -8.37 3.36 23.53
C SER A 100 -9.39 2.65 22.67
N ALA A 101 -10.67 2.83 23.00
CA ALA A 101 -11.78 2.37 22.18
C ALA A 101 -11.47 2.74 20.72
N LEU A 102 -11.37 1.72 19.86
CA LEU A 102 -11.09 1.84 18.43
C LEU A 102 -12.11 2.81 17.83
N LYS A 103 -11.74 4.09 17.70
CA LYS A 103 -12.58 5.08 17.04
C LYS A 103 -12.46 4.82 15.54
N LEU A 104 -13.39 4.02 15.03
CA LEU A 104 -13.50 3.68 13.62
C LEU A 104 -13.69 4.95 12.79
N CYS A 105 -12.88 5.11 11.74
CA CYS A 105 -12.98 6.20 10.76
C CYS A 105 -14.23 6.04 9.87
N GLN A 106 -15.10 7.05 9.89
CA GLN A 106 -16.01 7.56 8.84
C GLN A 106 -16.65 6.59 7.82
N SER A 107 -16.96 5.35 8.20
CA SER A 107 -17.91 4.51 7.44
C SER A 107 -19.18 4.35 8.27
N ASN A 108 -20.35 4.43 7.64
CA ASN A 108 -21.67 4.24 8.29
C ASN A 108 -21.89 2.80 8.79
N VAL A 109 -20.84 1.98 8.78
CA VAL A 109 -20.85 0.57 9.15
C VAL A 109 -19.84 0.36 10.26
N LEU A 110 -20.33 0.00 11.44
CA LEU A 110 -19.51 -0.50 12.52
C LEU A 110 -19.54 -2.03 12.46
N TYR A 111 -18.38 -2.66 12.36
CA TYR A 111 -18.27 -4.11 12.48
C TYR A 111 -17.41 -4.47 13.70
N MET A 112 -17.85 -5.47 14.44
CA MET A 112 -17.13 -6.02 15.58
C MET A 112 -16.88 -7.50 15.32
N LEU A 113 -15.61 -7.89 15.40
CA LEU A 113 -15.14 -9.27 15.27
C LEU A 113 -14.54 -9.72 16.60
N SER A 114 -15.03 -10.84 17.11
CA SER A 114 -14.42 -11.60 18.20
C SER A 114 -14.25 -13.05 17.76
N SER A 115 -13.51 -13.84 18.54
CA SER A 115 -13.27 -15.27 18.25
C SER A 115 -14.54 -16.13 18.16
N PHE A 116 -15.70 -15.60 18.57
CA PHE A 116 -16.97 -16.33 18.63
C PHE A 116 -18.15 -15.60 17.97
N ASN A 117 -18.00 -14.32 17.61
CA ASN A 117 -19.11 -13.52 17.12
C ASN A 117 -18.65 -12.53 16.05
N PHE A 118 -19.48 -12.44 15.01
CA PHE A 118 -19.45 -11.40 14.01
C PHE A 118 -20.72 -10.57 14.14
N SER A 119 -20.57 -9.27 14.39
CA SER A 119 -21.69 -8.34 14.50
C SER A 119 -21.48 -7.17 13.55
N LEU A 120 -22.55 -6.81 12.84
CA LEU A 120 -22.56 -5.72 11.87
C LEU A 120 -23.69 -4.76 12.22
N SER A 121 -23.38 -3.46 12.34
CA SER A 121 -24.35 -2.39 12.56
C SER A 121 -24.25 -1.37 11.44
N PHE A 122 -25.39 -1.05 10.84
CA PHE A 122 -25.57 0.10 9.97
C PHE A 122 -26.24 1.21 10.81
N ASP A 123 -25.66 2.41 10.81
CA ASP A 123 -26.08 3.63 11.53
C ASP A 123 -25.56 3.79 12.98
N PRO A 124 -24.59 4.70 13.23
CA PRO A 124 -24.20 5.11 14.56
C PRO A 124 -24.83 6.43 15.05
N LEU A 125 -25.59 7.16 14.22
CA LEU A 125 -26.17 8.46 14.56
C LEU A 125 -27.50 8.67 13.80
N ASN A 126 -28.60 8.14 14.34
CA ASN A 126 -29.95 8.44 13.90
C ASN A 126 -30.22 9.96 13.95
N SER A 127 -29.91 10.69 12.87
CA SER A 127 -30.35 12.06 12.65
C SER A 127 -31.58 12.04 11.76
N SER A 128 -32.72 11.68 12.35
CA SER A 128 -34.04 12.11 11.88
C SER A 128 -34.40 13.41 12.57
#